data_AF-A0A7S0Z4H1-F1
#
_entry.id   AF-A0A7S0Z4H1-F1
#
_cell.length_a   1.000
_cell.length_b   1.000
_cell.length_c   1.000
_cell.angle_alpha   90.00
_cell.angle_beta   90.00
_cell.angle_gamma   90.00
#
_symmetry.space_group_name_H-M   'P 1'
#
loop_
_entity.id
_entity.type
_entity.pdbx_description
1 polymer ?
#
loop_
_entity_poly.entity_id
_entity_poly.type
_entity_poly.pdbx_seq_one_letter_code
_entity_poly.pdbx_strand_id
1 'polypeptide(L)'
;MAGACDDWVDARGASAGHIAELLNAGGAHVVVDVEGWAAGAHVAGLLLRPAAVSALMLGHVGSSGLVAAYDFVLTDRVTSPPDFAPHDYPEKLLLFPRDTTYFPSPSPPPPR
;
A
#
# COMPACT_ATOMS: atom_id res chain seq x y z
N MET A 1 -17.18 -7.52 -8.76
CA MET A 1 -15.86 -6.86 -8.91
C MET A 1 -14.77 -7.77 -9.49
N ALA A 2 -15.01 -9.08 -9.72
CA ALA A 2 -14.00 -9.99 -10.27
C ALA A 2 -13.62 -9.80 -11.76
N GLY A 3 -14.28 -8.92 -12.51
CA GLY A 3 -14.04 -8.77 -13.96
C GLY A 3 -12.92 -7.81 -14.36
N ALA A 4 -12.21 -7.21 -13.40
CA ALA A 4 -11.21 -6.16 -13.65
C ALA A 4 -9.77 -6.57 -13.23
N CYS A 5 -9.58 -7.82 -12.82
CA CYS A 5 -8.30 -8.39 -12.40
C CYS A 5 -8.11 -9.75 -13.08
N ASP A 6 -6.86 -10.13 -13.36
CA ASP A 6 -6.53 -11.45 -13.91
C ASP A 6 -6.83 -12.56 -12.89
N ASP A 7 -6.42 -12.36 -11.63
CA ASP A 7 -6.63 -13.28 -10.52
C ASP A 7 -7.19 -12.55 -9.30
N TRP A 8 -8.17 -13.17 -8.62
CA TRP A 8 -8.76 -12.66 -7.39
C TRP A 8 -8.72 -13.74 -6.31
N VAL A 9 -8.16 -13.40 -5.15
CA VAL A 9 -8.06 -14.29 -3.99
C VAL A 9 -8.79 -13.66 -2.81
N ASP A 10 -9.71 -14.41 -2.20
CA ASP A 10 -10.30 -14.03 -0.92
C ASP A 10 -9.36 -14.46 0.22
N ALA A 11 -8.69 -13.47 0.82
CA ALA A 11 -7.72 -13.70 1.87
C ALA A 11 -8.24 -13.34 3.28
N ARG A 12 -9.55 -13.17 3.44
CA ARG A 12 -10.13 -12.80 4.75
C ARG A 12 -9.83 -13.88 5.79
N GLY A 13 -9.30 -13.45 6.94
CA GLY A 13 -8.92 -14.36 8.03
C GLY A 13 -7.65 -15.17 7.78
N ALA A 14 -6.96 -14.94 6.65
CA ALA A 14 -5.66 -15.56 6.39
C ALA A 14 -4.61 -15.07 7.41
N SER A 15 -3.70 -15.96 7.78
CA SER A 15 -2.54 -15.60 8.59
C SER A 15 -1.52 -14.81 7.78
N ALA A 16 -0.66 -14.05 8.46
CA ALA A 16 0.42 -13.31 7.81
C ALA A 16 1.33 -14.20 6.95
N GLY A 17 1.66 -15.41 7.44
CA GLY A 17 2.46 -16.38 6.69
C GLY A 17 1.75 -16.86 5.42
N HIS A 18 0.45 -17.13 5.52
CA HIS A 18 -0.31 -17.58 4.35
C HIS A 18 -0.43 -16.50 3.28
N ILE A 19 -0.61 -15.23 3.67
CA ILE A 19 -0.56 -14.10 2.73
C ILE A 19 0.78 -14.05 1.99
N ALA A 20 1.89 -14.19 2.72
CA ALA A 20 3.22 -14.17 2.12
C ALA A 20 3.42 -15.34 1.14
N GLU A 21 2.96 -16.55 1.50
CA GLU A 21 2.98 -17.72 0.62
C GLU A 21 2.16 -17.50 -0.65
N LEU A 22 0.94 -16.97 -0.54
CA LEU A 22 0.07 -16.70 -1.67
C LEU A 22 0.71 -15.71 -2.66
N LEU A 23 1.29 -14.61 -2.15
CA LEU A 23 1.96 -13.60 -2.96
C LEU A 23 3.21 -14.18 -3.64
N ASN A 24 4.01 -14.96 -2.92
CA ASN A 24 5.23 -15.55 -3.47
C ASN A 24 4.93 -16.64 -4.51
N ALA A 25 4.00 -17.54 -4.21
CA ALA A 25 3.58 -18.61 -5.12
C ALA A 25 2.87 -18.07 -6.37
N GLY A 26 2.16 -16.94 -6.25
CA GLY A 26 1.58 -16.20 -7.36
C GLY A 26 2.62 -15.49 -8.24
N GLY A 27 3.91 -15.52 -7.88
CA GLY A 27 4.97 -14.88 -8.65
C GLY A 27 4.93 -13.35 -8.60
N ALA A 28 4.44 -12.77 -7.50
CA ALA A 28 4.38 -11.32 -7.36
C ALA A 28 5.79 -10.71 -7.36
N HIS A 29 6.08 -9.89 -8.35
CA HIS A 29 7.31 -9.10 -8.41
C HIS A 29 7.21 -7.81 -7.58
N VAL A 30 6.00 -7.22 -7.57
CA VAL A 30 5.65 -5.99 -6.87
C VAL A 30 4.39 -6.22 -6.08
N VAL A 31 4.37 -5.80 -4.82
CA VAL A 31 3.17 -5.81 -3.97
C VAL A 31 2.81 -4.38 -3.59
N VAL A 32 1.54 -4.04 -3.74
CA VAL A 32 0.99 -2.75 -3.34
C VAL A 32 0.03 -2.98 -2.18
N ASP A 33 0.35 -2.43 -1.02
CA ASP A 33 -0.51 -2.42 0.16
C ASP A 33 -1.42 -1.19 0.11
N VAL A 34 -2.73 -1.43 0.16
CA VAL A 34 -3.78 -0.41 0.14
C VAL A 34 -4.50 -0.24 1.47
N GLU A 35 -3.99 -0.87 2.53
CA GLU A 35 -4.57 -0.79 3.87
C GLU A 35 -3.63 -0.10 4.86
N GLY A 36 -2.33 -0.38 4.77
CA GLY A 36 -1.33 0.20 5.68
C GLY A 36 -1.61 -0.14 7.14
N TRP A 37 -1.82 0.86 8.00
CA TRP A 37 -2.08 0.66 9.43
C TRP A 37 -3.57 0.49 9.80
N ALA A 38 -4.43 0.24 8.83
CA ALA A 38 -5.84 -0.01 9.08
C ALA A 38 -6.11 -1.37 9.73
N ALA A 39 -7.25 -1.49 10.42
CA ALA A 39 -7.71 -2.77 10.94
C ALA A 39 -7.99 -3.74 9.78
N GLY A 40 -7.36 -4.92 9.81
CA GLY A 40 -7.42 -5.90 8.74
C GLY A 40 -6.14 -6.00 7.91
N ALA A 41 -5.25 -5.00 8.04
CA ALA A 41 -4.03 -4.96 7.23
C ALA A 41 -3.08 -6.12 7.47
N HIS A 42 -2.48 -6.58 6.37
CA HIS A 42 -1.57 -7.71 6.35
C HIS A 42 -0.10 -7.30 6.37
N VAL A 43 0.23 -6.18 7.05
CA VAL A 43 1.61 -5.65 7.17
C VAL A 43 2.59 -6.72 7.66
N ALA A 44 2.17 -7.56 8.60
CA ALA A 44 2.98 -8.67 9.11
C ALA A 44 3.37 -9.70 8.03
N GLY A 45 2.53 -9.89 7.01
CA GLY A 45 2.86 -10.72 5.85
C GLY A 45 3.92 -10.06 4.96
N LEU A 46 3.89 -8.73 4.83
CA LEU A 46 4.87 -7.97 4.04
C LEU A 46 6.25 -7.92 4.71
N LEU A 47 6.32 -8.01 6.05
CA LEU A 47 7.58 -8.19 6.77
C LEU A 47 8.32 -9.48 6.36
N LEU A 48 7.61 -10.48 5.82
CA LEU A 48 8.22 -11.71 5.29
C LEU A 48 8.80 -11.54 3.88
N ARG A 49 8.69 -10.34 3.29
CA ARG A 49 9.25 -9.99 1.97
C ARG A 49 8.85 -10.98 0.85
N PRO A 50 7.55 -11.22 0.63
CA PRO A 50 7.11 -12.22 -0.36
C PRO A 50 7.38 -11.83 -1.82
N ALA A 51 7.64 -10.54 -2.07
CA ALA A 51 7.96 -9.97 -3.38
C ALA A 51 9.24 -9.12 -3.30
N ALA A 52 9.88 -8.91 -4.46
CA ALA A 52 11.13 -8.15 -4.56
C ALA A 52 10.95 -6.67 -4.20
N VAL A 53 9.79 -6.10 -4.55
CA VAL A 53 9.42 -4.71 -4.24
C VAL A 53 8.08 -4.70 -3.53
N SER A 54 7.99 -3.93 -2.46
CA SER A 54 6.72 -3.62 -1.80
C SER A 54 6.54 -2.11 -1.65
N ALA A 55 5.30 -1.67 -1.80
CA ALA A 55 4.96 -0.27 -1.67
C ALA A 55 3.64 -0.05 -0.96
N LEU A 56 3.55 1.04 -0.22
CA LEU A 56 2.32 1.51 0.40
C LEU A 56 1.64 2.54 -0.52
N MET A 57 0.34 2.37 -0.79
CA MET A 57 -0.44 3.24 -1.67
C MET A 57 -1.89 3.32 -1.17
N LEU A 58 -2.48 4.51 -1.03
CA LEU A 58 -3.93 4.71 -0.79
C LEU A 58 -4.56 3.87 0.34
N GLY A 59 -4.76 4.49 1.50
CA GLY A 59 -5.32 3.90 2.73
C GLY A 59 -4.64 4.47 3.98
N HIS A 60 -3.36 4.83 3.80
CA HIS A 60 -2.52 5.51 4.78
C HIS A 60 -1.96 6.79 4.16
N VAL A 61 -2.14 7.93 4.84
CA VAL A 61 -1.56 9.21 4.44
C VAL A 61 -0.28 9.40 5.25
N GLY A 62 0.88 9.35 4.59
CA GLY A 62 2.18 9.54 5.24
C GLY A 62 3.06 8.30 5.23
N SER A 63 4.16 8.37 5.99
CA SER A 63 5.10 7.25 6.16
C SER A 63 4.48 6.13 7.01
N SER A 64 4.87 4.88 6.71
CA SER A 64 4.55 3.74 7.58
C SER A 64 5.53 3.61 8.76
N GLY A 65 6.73 4.17 8.63
CA GLY A 65 7.86 3.98 9.54
C GLY A 65 8.51 2.58 9.46
N LEU A 66 7.99 1.69 8.62
CA LEU A 66 8.37 0.28 8.54
C LEU A 66 9.16 -0.01 7.26
N VAL A 67 10.41 0.46 7.19
CA VAL A 67 11.33 0.19 6.07
C VAL A 67 11.61 -1.30 5.83
N ALA A 68 11.34 -2.16 6.82
CA ALA A 68 11.43 -3.61 6.64
C ALA A 68 10.26 -4.19 5.83
N ALA A 69 9.10 -3.52 5.85
CA ALA A 69 7.90 -3.95 5.13
C ALA A 69 7.75 -3.24 3.78
N TYR A 70 8.19 -1.99 3.64
CA TYR A 70 7.96 -1.16 2.45
C TYR A 70 9.24 -0.52 1.92
N ASP A 71 9.47 -0.67 0.63
CA ASP A 71 10.55 0.00 -0.09
C ASP A 71 10.15 1.43 -0.49
N PHE A 72 8.87 1.60 -0.84
CA PHE A 72 8.32 2.84 -1.37
C PHE A 72 6.99 3.25 -0.74
N VAL A 73 6.72 4.55 -0.76
CA VAL A 73 5.39 5.12 -0.57
C VAL A 73 4.97 5.81 -1.88
N LEU A 74 3.84 5.39 -2.43
CA LEU A 74 3.24 6.01 -3.61
C LEU A 74 2.38 7.20 -3.16
N THR A 75 2.73 8.39 -3.61
CA THR A 75 2.14 9.65 -3.15
C THR A 75 2.24 10.72 -4.24
N ASP A 76 1.92 11.96 -3.93
CA ASP A 76 2.03 13.12 -4.82
C ASP A 76 2.76 14.29 -4.14
N ARG A 77 3.09 15.31 -4.93
CA ARG A 77 3.85 16.48 -4.46
C ARG A 77 3.05 17.39 -3.53
N VAL A 78 1.72 17.26 -3.50
CA VAL A 78 0.86 18.06 -2.63
C VAL A 78 0.80 17.43 -1.24
N THR A 79 0.61 16.11 -1.19
CA THR A 79 0.51 15.31 0.04
C THR A 79 1.87 15.11 0.70
N SER A 80 2.90 14.87 -0.11
CA SER A 80 4.27 14.66 0.35
C SER A 80 5.22 15.61 -0.40
N PRO A 81 5.25 16.91 -0.04
CA PRO A 81 6.15 17.86 -0.68
C PRO A 81 7.61 17.39 -0.54
N PRO A 82 8.38 17.30 -1.64
CA PRO A 82 9.72 16.73 -1.60
C PRO A 82 10.70 17.41 -0.65
N ASP A 83 10.46 18.68 -0.34
CA ASP A 83 11.30 19.48 0.55
C ASP A 83 11.29 18.96 2.00
N PHE A 84 10.22 18.26 2.42
CA PHE A 84 10.10 17.65 3.75
C PHE A 84 10.37 16.13 3.75
N ALA A 85 10.37 15.51 2.57
CA ALA A 85 10.50 14.07 2.43
C ALA A 85 11.70 13.43 3.15
N PRO A 86 12.92 14.01 3.15
CA PRO A 86 14.08 13.40 3.82
C PRO A 86 13.95 13.28 5.34
N HIS A 87 13.06 14.08 5.95
CA HIS A 87 12.84 14.09 7.39
C HIS A 87 11.62 13.26 7.80
N ASP A 88 10.60 13.23 6.94
CA ASP A 88 9.30 12.63 7.27
C ASP A 88 9.13 11.20 6.76
N TYR A 89 9.96 10.76 5.81
CA TYR A 89 9.84 9.46 5.16
C TYR A 89 11.19 8.71 5.17
N PRO A 90 11.31 7.63 5.96
CA PRO A 90 12.41 6.69 5.81
C PRO A 90 12.25 5.82 4.54
N GLU A 91 11.04 5.69 3.99
CA GLU A 91 10.78 5.05 2.69
C GLU A 91 11.08 5.99 1.52
N LYS A 92 11.33 5.41 0.33
CA LYS A 92 11.50 6.22 -0.89
C LYS A 92 10.14 6.67 -1.43
N LEU A 93 10.04 7.93 -1.84
CA LEU A 93 8.82 8.43 -2.46
C LEU A 93 8.75 8.07 -3.95
N LEU A 94 7.63 7.48 -4.37
CA LEU A 94 7.23 7.38 -5.77
C LEU A 94 6.10 8.37 -6.01
N LEU A 95 6.43 9.43 -6.75
CA LEU A 95 5.50 10.54 -6.98
C LEU A 95 4.67 10.30 -8.24
N PHE A 96 3.35 10.43 -8.13
CA PHE A 96 2.47 10.45 -9.30
C PHE A 96 2.78 11.67 -10.19
N PRO A 97 2.65 11.55 -11.52
CA PRO A 97 2.86 12.68 -12.44
C PRO A 97 1.84 13.82 -12.29
N ARG A 98 0.72 13.58 -11.61
CA ARG A 98 -0.39 14.51 -11.36
C ARG A 98 -0.68 14.54 -9.86
N ASP A 99 -1.20 15.67 -9.36
CA ASP A 99 -1.43 15.97 -7.94
C ASP A 99 -2.62 15.21 -7.30
N THR A 100 -2.81 13.93 -7.62
CA THR A 100 -4.04 13.23 -7.25
C THR A 100 -3.77 11.79 -6.79
N THR A 101 -3.33 11.63 -5.55
CA THR A 101 -3.45 10.35 -4.84
C THR A 101 -4.88 10.13 -4.34
N TYR A 102 -5.62 11.20 -4.04
CA TYR A 102 -7.02 11.13 -3.60
C TYR A 102 -7.78 12.42 -3.95
N PHE A 103 -8.90 12.30 -4.66
CA PHE A 103 -9.87 13.39 -4.86
C PHE A 103 -11.19 12.97 -4.21
N PRO A 104 -11.53 13.47 -3.01
CA PRO A 104 -12.80 13.11 -2.40
C PRO A 104 -13.95 13.53 -3.33
N SER A 105 -14.94 12.67 -3.48
CA SER A 105 -16.20 13.09 -4.09
C SER A 105 -16.72 14.31 -3.32
N PRO A 106 -17.08 15.42 -3.99
CA PRO A 106 -17.62 16.60 -3.30
C PRO A 106 -18.92 16.29 -2.54
N SER A 107 -19.58 15.17 -2.85
CA SER A 107 -20.68 14.61 -2.09
C SER A 107 -20.27 13.26 -1.47
N PRO A 108 -19.78 13.22 -0.22
CA PRO A 108 -19.55 11.97 0.47
C PRO A 108 -20.89 11.23 0.71
N PRO A 109 -20.89 9.89 0.70
CA PRO A 109 -22.09 9.14 1.07
C PRO A 109 -22.50 9.45 2.52
N PRO A 110 -23.80 9.38 2.86
CA PRO A 110 -24.26 9.61 4.23
C PRO A 110 -23.60 8.62 5.21
N PRO A 111 -23.41 9.03 6.48
CA PRO A 111 -22.89 8.12 7.51
C PRO A 111 -23.77 6.87 7.63
N ARG A 112 -23.12 5.72 7.86
CA ARG A 112 -23.79 4.43 8.05
C ARG A 112 -24.43 4.32 9.43
#